data_AF-A0A1I4PNX2-F1
#
_entry.id   AF-A0A1I4PNX2-F1
#
_cell.length_a   1.000
_cell.length_b   1.000
_cell.length_c   1.000
_cell.angle_alpha   90.00
_cell.angle_beta   90.00
_cell.angle_gamma   90.00
#
_symmetry.space_group_name_H-M   'P 1'
#
loop_
_entity.id
_entity.type
_entity.pdbx_description
1 polymer ?
#
loop_
_entity_poly.entity_id
_entity_poly.type
_entity_poly.pdbx_seq_one_letter_code
_entity_poly.pdbx_strand_id
1 'polypeptide(L)'
;MKKEDHLVFRNWFDEYVRSFYSDDPLVQQNIILKEEHSIRVCENASLIALSEKVDETNYSLAMTIALFHDIGRFEQFSKYRTFRDTESENHATLGVKVLKREGVLSNISREDRRTILLAIAEHNRFMITGNLDERTLFHAKLIRDADKLDIYKVLVDQVNSNTTNPALYLGFPDTEEYSPEIVQEILDNKVASVKHVRTCNDMNLTRLAWVFDINFVETMKLLRERKYIDDLIATLPENDEILSLHAHLNEYMASVLENNECSTKTPK
;
A
#
# COMPACT_ATOMS: atom_id res chain seq x y z
N MET A 1 -1.60 6.79 -23.04
CA MET A 1 -2.35 5.52 -22.92
C MET A 1 -3.81 5.72 -23.28
N LYS A 2 -4.43 4.75 -23.93
CA LYS A 2 -5.87 4.75 -24.24
C LYS A 2 -6.64 3.89 -23.24
N LYS A 3 -7.92 4.16 -23.08
CA LYS A 3 -8.82 3.35 -22.23
C LYS A 3 -8.83 1.85 -22.62
N GLU A 4 -8.69 1.56 -23.91
CA GLU A 4 -8.61 0.20 -24.47
C GLU A 4 -7.41 -0.60 -23.95
N ASP A 5 -6.29 0.08 -23.66
CA ASP A 5 -5.08 -0.56 -23.13
C ASP A 5 -5.36 -1.19 -21.76
N HIS A 6 -6.21 -0.55 -20.94
CA HIS A 6 -6.53 -1.03 -19.60
C HIS A 6 -7.27 -2.38 -19.60
N LEU A 7 -8.18 -2.60 -20.57
CA LEU A 7 -8.86 -3.90 -20.70
C LEU A 7 -7.88 -5.01 -21.09
N VAL A 8 -6.94 -4.72 -21.98
CA VAL A 8 -5.88 -5.67 -22.36
C VAL A 8 -5.01 -6.01 -21.15
N PHE A 9 -4.60 -5.01 -20.38
CA PHE A 9 -3.81 -5.20 -19.17
C PHE A 9 -4.57 -5.96 -18.08
N ARG A 10 -5.88 -5.70 -17.94
CA ARG A 10 -6.73 -6.40 -16.99
C ARG A 10 -6.86 -7.88 -17.34
N ASN A 11 -7.14 -8.20 -18.60
CA ASN A 11 -7.22 -9.58 -19.06
C ASN A 11 -5.88 -10.32 -18.86
N TRP A 12 -4.77 -9.66 -19.20
CA TRP A 12 -3.44 -10.23 -18.99
C TRP A 12 -3.15 -10.47 -17.50
N PHE A 13 -3.50 -9.52 -16.63
CA PHE A 13 -3.38 -9.68 -15.18
C PHE A 13 -4.17 -10.89 -14.68
N ASP A 14 -5.44 -11.02 -15.09
CA ASP A 14 -6.30 -12.12 -14.67
C ASP A 14 -5.74 -13.48 -15.12
N GLU A 15 -5.23 -13.58 -16.35
CA GLU A 15 -4.56 -14.79 -16.86
C GLU A 15 -3.28 -15.11 -16.08
N TYR A 16 -2.45 -14.10 -15.82
CA TYR A 16 -1.22 -14.24 -15.05
C TYR A 16 -1.51 -14.74 -13.64
N VAL A 17 -2.44 -14.11 -12.91
CA VAL A 17 -2.79 -14.49 -11.53
C VAL A 17 -3.37 -15.90 -11.47
N ARG A 18 -4.28 -16.26 -12.40
CA ARG A 18 -4.85 -17.61 -12.48
C ARG A 18 -3.80 -18.70 -12.68
N SER A 19 -2.68 -18.39 -13.32
CA SER A 19 -1.58 -19.35 -13.47
C SER A 19 -0.91 -19.76 -12.15
N PHE A 20 -1.15 -19.00 -11.07
CA PHE A 20 -0.67 -19.31 -9.71
C PHE A 20 -1.71 -19.99 -8.82
N TYR A 21 -2.93 -20.24 -9.31
CA TYR A 21 -3.92 -20.99 -8.55
C TYR A 21 -3.40 -22.40 -8.26
N SER A 22 -3.72 -22.88 -7.06
CA SER A 22 -3.11 -24.08 -6.51
C SER A 22 -4.12 -24.88 -5.70
N ASP A 23 -3.96 -26.20 -5.69
CA ASP A 23 -4.68 -27.08 -4.78
C ASP A 23 -4.11 -27.01 -3.34
N ASP A 24 -2.92 -26.42 -3.15
CA ASP A 24 -2.37 -26.13 -1.82
C ASP A 24 -3.18 -24.99 -1.17
N PRO A 25 -3.93 -25.25 -0.08
CA PRO A 25 -4.84 -24.26 0.50
C PRO A 25 -4.13 -22.99 0.98
N LEU A 26 -2.88 -23.10 1.49
CA LEU A 26 -2.13 -21.95 1.96
C LEU A 26 -1.73 -21.05 0.80
N VAL A 27 -1.34 -21.65 -0.33
CA VAL A 27 -1.02 -20.91 -1.56
C VAL A 27 -2.27 -20.27 -2.11
N GLN A 28 -3.34 -21.04 -2.29
CA GLN A 28 -4.57 -20.55 -2.87
C GLN A 28 -5.13 -19.36 -2.08
N GLN A 29 -5.18 -19.47 -0.76
CA GLN A 29 -5.65 -18.39 0.11
C GLN A 29 -4.83 -17.10 -0.10
N ASN A 30 -3.51 -17.21 -0.19
CA ASN A 30 -2.64 -16.03 -0.30
C ASN A 30 -2.57 -15.46 -1.73
N ILE A 31 -2.79 -16.29 -2.76
CA ILE A 31 -2.96 -15.82 -4.14
C ILE A 31 -4.27 -15.05 -4.28
N ILE A 32 -5.38 -15.57 -3.76
CA ILE A 32 -6.67 -14.86 -3.75
C ILE A 32 -6.59 -13.57 -2.95
N LEU A 33 -5.95 -13.60 -1.76
CA LEU A 33 -5.73 -12.39 -0.96
C LEU A 33 -5.04 -11.29 -1.78
N LYS A 34 -4.01 -11.63 -2.56
CA LYS A 34 -3.26 -10.67 -3.37
C LYS A 34 -3.98 -10.26 -4.66
N GLU A 35 -4.79 -11.14 -5.23
CA GLU A 35 -5.68 -10.79 -6.33
C GLU A 35 -6.69 -9.73 -5.88
N GLU A 36 -7.45 -10.00 -4.82
CA GLU A 36 -8.47 -9.09 -4.30
C GLU A 36 -7.86 -7.77 -3.81
N HIS A 37 -6.69 -7.84 -3.17
CA HIS A 37 -5.91 -6.66 -2.79
C HIS A 37 -5.61 -5.77 -4.00
N SER A 38 -5.16 -6.36 -5.12
CA SER A 38 -4.88 -5.60 -6.35
C SER A 38 -6.13 -4.90 -6.89
N ILE A 39 -7.33 -5.48 -6.70
CA ILE A 39 -8.61 -4.86 -7.10
C ILE A 39 -8.93 -3.66 -6.20
N ARG A 40 -8.85 -3.85 -4.89
CA ARG A 40 -9.17 -2.77 -3.94
C ARG A 40 -8.16 -1.63 -4.01
N VAL A 41 -6.88 -1.92 -4.30
CA VAL A 41 -5.88 -0.88 -4.60
C VAL A 41 -6.23 -0.12 -5.87
N CYS A 42 -6.74 -0.78 -6.92
CA CYS A 42 -7.30 -0.08 -8.08
C CYS A 42 -8.46 0.85 -7.69
N GLU A 43 -9.39 0.41 -6.86
CA GLU A 43 -10.51 1.23 -6.39
C GLU A 43 -10.04 2.46 -5.59
N ASN A 44 -9.11 2.26 -4.64
CA ASN A 44 -8.53 3.35 -3.86
C ASN A 44 -7.75 4.33 -4.77
N ALA A 45 -6.94 3.82 -5.70
CA ALA A 45 -6.21 4.63 -6.67
C ALA A 45 -7.16 5.46 -7.54
N SER A 46 -8.31 4.90 -7.93
CA SER A 46 -9.34 5.64 -8.68
C SER A 46 -9.90 6.81 -7.86
N LEU A 47 -10.23 6.59 -6.58
CA LEU A 47 -10.75 7.65 -5.71
C LEU A 47 -9.76 8.82 -5.59
N ILE A 48 -8.49 8.51 -5.34
CA ILE A 48 -7.41 9.50 -5.24
C ILE A 48 -7.19 10.21 -6.58
N ALA A 49 -7.12 9.47 -7.69
CA ALA A 49 -6.92 10.10 -9.01
C ALA A 49 -8.05 11.06 -9.37
N LEU A 50 -9.30 10.70 -9.05
CA LEU A 50 -10.46 11.55 -9.31
C LEU A 50 -10.47 12.81 -8.42
N SER A 51 -10.05 12.73 -7.16
CA SER A 51 -9.94 13.92 -6.30
C SER A 51 -8.91 14.92 -6.81
N GLU A 52 -7.83 14.42 -7.41
CA GLU A 52 -6.77 15.22 -8.03
C GLU A 52 -7.13 15.74 -9.43
N LYS A 53 -8.32 15.41 -9.97
CA LYS A 53 -8.84 15.87 -11.26
C LYS A 53 -7.85 15.65 -12.43
N VAL A 54 -7.14 14.53 -12.40
CA VAL A 54 -6.16 14.20 -13.44
C VAL A 54 -6.84 13.97 -14.80
N ASP A 55 -6.10 14.19 -15.88
CA ASP A 55 -6.57 13.86 -17.23
C ASP A 55 -6.72 12.33 -17.44
N GLU A 56 -7.37 11.95 -18.54
CA GLU A 56 -7.63 10.54 -18.89
C GLU A 56 -6.36 9.69 -19.00
N THR A 57 -5.24 10.29 -19.45
CA THR A 57 -3.97 9.57 -19.60
C THR A 57 -3.38 9.25 -18.24
N ASN A 58 -3.35 10.23 -17.34
CA ASN A 58 -2.85 10.06 -15.99
C ASN A 58 -3.79 9.16 -15.16
N TYR A 59 -5.10 9.26 -15.33
CA TYR A 59 -6.03 8.30 -14.74
C TYR A 59 -5.72 6.87 -15.19
N SER A 60 -5.56 6.65 -16.50
CA SER A 60 -5.24 5.32 -17.04
C SER A 60 -3.91 4.78 -16.51
N LEU A 61 -2.90 5.64 -16.34
CA LEU A 61 -1.63 5.28 -15.72
C LEU A 61 -1.80 4.84 -14.27
N ALA A 62 -2.50 5.62 -13.46
CA ALA A 62 -2.74 5.31 -12.05
C ALA A 62 -3.40 3.93 -11.90
N MET A 63 -4.42 3.65 -12.71
CA MET A 63 -5.11 2.34 -12.70
C MET A 63 -4.21 1.19 -13.15
N THR A 64 -3.34 1.41 -14.13
CA THR A 64 -2.41 0.37 -14.61
C THR A 64 -1.30 0.10 -13.60
N ILE A 65 -0.82 1.14 -12.92
CA ILE A 65 0.17 1.02 -11.84
C ILE A 65 -0.47 0.27 -10.67
N ALA A 66 -1.67 0.64 -10.25
CA ALA A 66 -2.42 -0.04 -9.21
C ALA A 66 -2.65 -1.53 -9.53
N LEU A 67 -2.99 -1.85 -10.78
CA LEU A 67 -3.18 -3.24 -11.18
C LEU A 67 -1.89 -4.07 -11.09
N PHE A 68 -0.73 -3.47 -11.38
CA PHE A 68 0.54 -4.21 -11.50
C PHE A 68 1.52 -4.02 -10.34
N HIS A 69 1.24 -3.15 -9.36
CA HIS A 69 2.21 -2.81 -8.31
C HIS A 69 2.75 -4.04 -7.57
N ASP A 70 1.86 -4.98 -7.26
CA ASP A 70 2.16 -6.20 -6.51
C ASP A 70 2.28 -7.45 -7.40
N ILE A 71 2.45 -7.31 -8.73
CA ILE A 71 2.54 -8.46 -9.66
C ILE A 71 3.68 -9.44 -9.33
N GLY A 72 4.71 -8.95 -8.63
CA GLY A 72 5.80 -9.78 -8.11
C GLY A 72 5.39 -10.70 -6.95
N ARG A 73 4.31 -10.38 -6.21
CA ARG A 73 3.85 -11.17 -5.05
C ARG A 73 3.42 -12.57 -5.42
N PHE A 74 2.85 -12.75 -6.61
CA PHE A 74 2.39 -14.05 -7.07
C PHE A 74 3.55 -15.04 -7.27
N GLU A 75 4.63 -14.60 -7.94
CA GLU A 75 5.88 -15.38 -8.04
C GLU A 75 6.56 -15.54 -6.68
N GLN A 76 6.63 -14.47 -5.88
CA GLN A 76 7.26 -14.49 -4.56
C GLN A 76 6.61 -15.54 -3.66
N PHE A 77 5.29 -15.51 -3.50
CA PHE A 77 4.60 -16.42 -2.58
C PHE A 77 4.61 -17.85 -3.10
N SER A 78 4.42 -18.06 -4.41
CA SER A 78 4.48 -19.40 -5.00
C SER A 78 5.83 -20.07 -4.75
N LYS A 79 6.93 -19.31 -4.90
CA LYS A 79 8.31 -19.81 -4.76
C LYS A 79 8.80 -19.90 -3.31
N TYR A 80 8.50 -18.90 -2.49
CA TYR A 80 9.08 -18.74 -1.16
C TYR A 80 8.11 -18.97 0.00
N ARG A 81 6.80 -19.09 -0.28
CA ARG A 81 5.74 -19.25 0.72
C ARG A 81 5.72 -18.15 1.80
N THR A 82 6.18 -16.95 1.47
CA THR A 82 6.22 -15.79 2.37
C THR A 82 6.13 -14.48 1.59
N PHE A 83 5.58 -13.44 2.21
CA PHE A 83 5.58 -12.06 1.70
C PHE A 83 6.72 -11.20 2.30
N ARG A 84 7.62 -11.80 3.08
CA ARG A 84 8.75 -11.08 3.67
C ARG A 84 9.85 -10.89 2.64
N ASP A 85 10.01 -9.67 2.16
CA ASP A 85 11.04 -9.33 1.17
C ASP A 85 12.46 -9.62 1.68
N THR A 86 12.72 -9.45 2.99
CA THR A 86 14.04 -9.70 3.61
C THR A 86 14.43 -11.18 3.66
N GLU A 87 13.44 -12.08 3.62
CA GLU A 87 13.65 -13.54 3.60
C GLU A 87 13.44 -14.14 2.20
N SER A 88 13.13 -13.31 1.21
CA SER A 88 12.83 -13.72 -0.16
C SER A 88 13.42 -12.73 -1.19
N GLU A 89 12.60 -12.20 -2.09
CA GLU A 89 12.95 -11.17 -3.06
C GLU A 89 12.10 -9.91 -2.82
N ASN A 90 12.67 -8.72 -3.04
CA ASN A 90 11.89 -7.49 -3.04
C ASN A 90 10.81 -7.55 -4.14
N HIS A 91 9.54 -7.57 -3.75
CA HIS A 91 8.43 -7.83 -4.65
C HIS A 91 8.22 -6.73 -5.71
N ALA A 92 8.49 -5.47 -5.38
CA ALA A 92 8.41 -4.36 -6.35
C ALA A 92 9.44 -4.55 -7.48
N THR A 93 10.68 -4.90 -7.12
CA THR A 93 11.76 -5.19 -8.07
C THR A 93 11.44 -6.44 -8.90
N LEU A 94 10.90 -7.47 -8.26
CA LEU A 94 10.44 -8.69 -8.95
C LEU A 94 9.32 -8.36 -9.94
N GLY A 95 8.34 -7.55 -9.55
CA GLY A 95 7.25 -7.11 -10.42
C GLY A 95 7.74 -6.37 -11.67
N VAL A 96 8.72 -5.46 -11.52
CA VAL A 96 9.36 -4.80 -12.66
C VAL A 96 10.08 -5.80 -13.59
N LYS A 97 10.72 -6.84 -13.05
CA LYS A 97 11.33 -7.90 -13.86
C LYS A 97 10.27 -8.68 -14.64
N VAL A 98 9.16 -9.06 -13.99
CA VAL A 98 8.02 -9.75 -14.63
C VAL A 98 7.49 -8.93 -15.79
N LEU A 99 7.10 -7.67 -15.56
CA LEU A 99 6.52 -6.81 -16.60
C LEU A 99 7.45 -6.63 -17.81
N LYS A 100 8.76 -6.58 -17.58
CA LYS A 100 9.77 -6.50 -18.66
C LYS A 100 9.93 -7.82 -19.41
N ARG A 101 9.97 -8.95 -18.68
CA ARG A 101 10.13 -10.30 -19.24
C ARG A 101 8.93 -10.66 -20.11
N GLU A 102 7.74 -10.38 -19.64
CA GLU A 102 6.47 -10.70 -20.32
C GLU A 102 6.14 -9.70 -21.44
N GLY A 103 6.79 -8.54 -21.47
CA GLY A 103 6.59 -7.55 -22.51
C GLY A 103 5.18 -6.94 -22.54
N VAL A 104 4.37 -7.10 -21.49
CA VAL A 104 2.97 -6.66 -21.45
C VAL A 104 2.79 -5.16 -21.74
N LEU A 105 3.80 -4.34 -21.39
CA LEU A 105 3.82 -2.90 -21.64
C LEU A 105 4.49 -2.52 -22.98
N SER A 106 4.64 -3.44 -23.95
CA SER A 106 5.35 -3.18 -25.21
C SER A 106 4.65 -2.16 -26.11
N ASN A 107 3.32 -2.10 -26.05
CA ASN A 107 2.48 -1.36 -26.99
C ASN A 107 2.19 0.08 -26.56
N ILE A 108 2.65 0.49 -25.38
CA ILE A 108 2.50 1.87 -24.87
C ILE A 108 3.76 2.71 -25.11
N SER A 109 3.63 4.02 -24.95
CA SER A 109 4.74 4.95 -25.15
C SER A 109 5.90 4.65 -24.19
N ARG A 110 7.12 4.98 -24.60
CA ARG A 110 8.31 4.81 -23.76
C ARG A 110 8.21 5.61 -22.44
N GLU A 111 7.56 6.77 -22.49
CA GLU A 111 7.34 7.63 -21.33
C GLU A 111 6.33 7.00 -20.36
N ASP A 112 5.16 6.57 -20.86
CA ASP A 112 4.13 5.91 -20.04
C ASP A 112 4.70 4.64 -19.37
N ARG A 113 5.43 3.83 -20.14
CA ARG A 113 6.10 2.63 -19.62
C ARG A 113 7.15 2.97 -18.55
N ARG A 114 7.91 4.05 -18.72
CA ARG A 114 8.90 4.50 -17.73
C ARG A 114 8.19 4.89 -16.44
N THR A 115 7.12 5.68 -16.52
CA THR A 115 6.31 6.10 -15.37
C THR A 115 5.77 4.90 -14.60
N ILE A 116 5.19 3.91 -15.30
CA ILE A 116 4.65 2.69 -14.67
C ILE A 116 5.75 1.95 -13.92
N LEU A 117 6.85 1.61 -14.60
CA LEU A 117 7.90 0.78 -14.01
C LEU A 117 8.60 1.45 -12.84
N LEU A 118 8.79 2.78 -12.88
CA LEU A 118 9.42 3.52 -11.79
C LEU A 118 8.47 3.68 -10.60
N ALA A 119 7.19 3.99 -10.82
CA ALA A 119 6.21 4.06 -9.73
C ALA A 119 6.08 2.72 -9.00
N ILE A 120 6.04 1.61 -9.76
CA ILE A 120 6.05 0.26 -9.17
C ILE A 120 7.36 0.01 -8.41
N ALA A 121 8.53 0.39 -8.93
CA ALA A 121 9.79 0.16 -8.24
C ALA A 121 9.92 0.92 -6.89
N GLU A 122 9.20 2.03 -6.73
CA GLU A 122 9.27 2.90 -5.56
C GLU A 122 8.14 2.66 -4.54
N HIS A 123 7.11 1.87 -4.87
CA HIS A 123 5.91 1.78 -4.03
C HIS A 123 6.18 1.17 -2.65
N ASN A 124 7.10 0.20 -2.52
CA ASN A 124 7.38 -0.46 -1.24
C ASN A 124 8.61 0.10 -0.50
N ARG A 125 9.24 1.17 -1.00
CA ARG A 125 10.42 1.74 -0.35
C ARG A 125 10.07 2.45 0.95
N PHE A 126 11.04 2.52 1.86
CA PHE A 126 10.89 3.32 3.10
C PHE A 126 10.58 4.79 2.79
N MET A 127 11.32 5.38 1.85
CA MET A 127 11.03 6.69 1.26
C MET A 127 11.26 6.61 -0.25
N ILE A 128 10.54 7.42 -1.02
CA ILE A 128 10.83 7.57 -2.46
C ILE A 128 12.22 8.19 -2.58
N THR A 129 13.09 7.53 -3.35
CA THR A 129 14.49 7.97 -3.51
C THR A 129 14.79 8.32 -4.95
N GLY A 130 15.52 9.42 -5.17
CA GLY A 130 16.00 9.82 -6.49
C GLY A 130 15.22 10.98 -7.11
N ASN A 131 15.75 11.46 -8.24
CA ASN A 131 15.20 12.59 -8.97
C ASN A 131 14.17 12.11 -10.01
N LEU A 132 12.97 11.75 -9.55
CA LEU A 132 11.84 11.41 -10.41
C LEU A 132 11.28 12.69 -11.03
N ASP A 133 10.85 12.63 -12.29
CA ASP A 133 10.05 13.70 -12.89
C ASP A 133 8.69 13.82 -12.17
N GLU A 134 8.06 14.99 -12.26
CA GLU A 134 6.83 15.31 -11.52
C GLU A 134 5.72 14.29 -11.77
N ARG A 135 5.56 13.83 -13.01
CA ARG A 135 4.56 12.84 -13.40
C ARG A 135 4.83 11.49 -12.74
N THR A 136 6.07 11.03 -12.75
CA THR A 136 6.46 9.77 -12.10
C THR A 136 6.34 9.87 -10.58
N LEU A 137 6.74 10.99 -9.98
CA LEU A 137 6.61 11.22 -8.55
C LEU A 137 5.15 11.21 -8.09
N PHE A 138 4.26 11.87 -8.85
CA PHE A 138 2.82 11.86 -8.60
C PHE A 138 2.29 10.43 -8.54
N HIS A 139 2.57 9.61 -9.56
CA HIS A 139 2.09 8.23 -9.62
C HIS A 139 2.71 7.33 -8.55
N ALA A 140 3.99 7.53 -8.21
CA ALA A 140 4.66 6.81 -7.13
C ALA A 140 4.03 7.12 -5.77
N LYS A 141 3.67 8.37 -5.51
CA LYS A 141 2.94 8.76 -4.30
C LYS A 141 1.54 8.15 -4.27
N LEU A 142 0.83 8.20 -5.40
CA LEU A 142 -0.57 7.75 -5.50
C LEU A 142 -0.68 6.26 -5.20
N ILE A 143 0.21 5.44 -5.78
CA ILE A 143 0.18 4.00 -5.53
C ILE A 143 0.52 3.66 -4.09
N ARG A 144 1.46 4.37 -3.45
CA ARG A 144 1.79 4.17 -2.03
C ARG A 144 0.59 4.41 -1.13
N ASP A 145 -0.12 5.52 -1.36
CA ASP A 145 -1.31 5.86 -0.59
C ASP A 145 -2.44 4.83 -0.80
N ALA A 146 -2.70 4.45 -2.06
CA ALA A 146 -3.73 3.48 -2.42
C ALA A 146 -3.46 2.07 -1.83
N ASP A 147 -2.21 1.63 -1.85
CA ASP A 147 -1.74 0.36 -1.27
C ASP A 147 -1.92 0.35 0.25
N LYS A 148 -1.41 1.39 0.94
CA LYS A 148 -1.57 1.54 2.41
C LYS A 148 -3.04 1.49 2.84
N LEU A 149 -3.93 2.17 2.12
CA LEU A 149 -5.37 2.12 2.40
C LEU A 149 -5.93 0.70 2.40
N ASP A 150 -5.53 -0.13 1.43
CA ASP A 150 -5.99 -1.52 1.41
C ASP A 150 -5.31 -2.39 2.46
N ILE A 151 -4.02 -2.15 2.73
CA ILE A 151 -3.31 -2.88 3.79
C ILE A 151 -4.00 -2.65 5.15
N TYR A 152 -4.40 -1.42 5.47
CA TYR A 152 -5.19 -1.16 6.68
C TYR A 152 -6.49 -1.96 6.70
N LYS A 153 -7.24 -1.95 5.59
CA LYS A 153 -8.47 -2.73 5.46
C LYS A 153 -8.25 -4.20 5.75
N VAL A 154 -7.25 -4.81 5.10
CA VAL A 154 -6.93 -6.23 5.24
C VAL A 154 -6.59 -6.58 6.69
N LEU A 155 -5.85 -5.70 7.38
CA LEU A 155 -5.49 -5.92 8.79
C LEU A 155 -6.71 -5.82 9.71
N VAL A 156 -7.56 -4.82 9.52
CA VAL A 156 -8.80 -4.65 10.31
C VAL A 156 -9.77 -5.81 10.07
N ASP A 157 -9.95 -6.23 8.82
CA ASP A 157 -10.79 -7.38 8.49
C ASP A 157 -10.25 -8.69 9.12
N GLN A 158 -8.93 -8.84 9.17
CA GLN A 158 -8.28 -10.00 9.76
C GLN A 158 -8.51 -10.11 11.28
N VAL A 159 -8.50 -8.98 11.99
CA VAL A 159 -8.82 -8.93 13.43
C VAL A 159 -10.26 -9.37 13.70
N ASN A 160 -11.17 -9.00 12.80
CA ASN A 160 -12.58 -9.35 12.88
C ASN A 160 -12.90 -10.75 12.35
N SER A 161 -11.91 -11.48 11.83
CA SER A 161 -12.07 -12.82 11.27
C SER A 161 -11.87 -13.91 12.31
N ASN A 162 -12.65 -15.00 12.20
CA ASN A 162 -12.46 -16.21 13.01
C ASN A 162 -11.27 -17.08 12.55
N THR A 163 -10.65 -16.75 11.42
CA THR A 163 -9.53 -17.49 10.85
C THR A 163 -8.34 -16.56 10.65
N THR A 164 -7.20 -16.91 11.25
CA THR A 164 -5.93 -16.19 11.10
C THR A 164 -5.17 -16.64 9.88
N ASN A 165 -4.73 -15.69 9.03
CA ASN A 165 -3.76 -15.96 7.96
C ASN A 165 -2.34 -15.65 8.45
N PRO A 166 -1.48 -16.66 8.69
CA PRO A 166 -0.11 -16.46 9.18
C PRO A 166 0.75 -15.54 8.31
N ALA A 167 0.45 -15.46 7.00
CA ALA A 167 1.22 -14.62 6.07
C ALA A 167 1.11 -13.12 6.37
N LEU A 168 0.03 -12.67 7.04
CA LEU A 168 -0.20 -11.27 7.40
C LEU A 168 0.67 -10.79 8.58
N TYR A 169 1.04 -11.73 9.45
CA TYR A 169 1.92 -11.50 10.60
C TYR A 169 3.41 -11.46 10.21
N LEU A 170 3.74 -11.76 8.94
CA LEU A 170 5.11 -11.73 8.45
C LEU A 170 6.08 -12.53 9.34
N GLY A 171 5.62 -13.64 9.91
CA GLY A 171 6.42 -14.52 10.77
C GLY A 171 6.87 -13.90 12.09
N PHE A 172 6.37 -12.73 12.47
CA PHE A 172 6.64 -12.15 13.78
C PHE A 172 5.82 -12.84 14.88
N PRO A 173 6.36 -12.96 16.10
CA PRO A 173 5.63 -13.46 17.25
C PRO A 173 4.48 -12.52 17.63
N ASP A 174 3.34 -13.12 17.94
CA ASP A 174 2.14 -12.44 18.43
C ASP A 174 2.17 -12.39 19.95
N THR A 175 2.80 -11.34 20.48
CA THR A 175 2.96 -11.10 21.91
C THR A 175 2.61 -9.65 22.23
N GLU A 176 2.33 -9.36 23.51
CA GLU A 176 1.86 -8.03 23.92
C GLU A 176 2.95 -6.95 23.81
N GLU A 177 4.23 -7.32 23.83
CA GLU A 177 5.32 -6.36 23.81
C GLU A 177 5.45 -5.60 22.49
N TYR A 178 5.92 -4.36 22.61
CA TYR A 178 6.31 -3.52 21.50
C TYR A 178 7.47 -2.60 21.89
N SER A 179 8.15 -2.03 20.90
CA SER A 179 9.41 -1.32 21.03
C SER A 179 9.19 0.16 21.34
N PRO A 180 9.73 0.69 22.46
CA PRO A 180 9.61 2.11 22.81
C PRO A 180 10.18 3.05 21.73
N GLU A 181 11.16 2.60 20.96
CA GLU A 181 11.74 3.37 19.86
C GLU A 181 10.72 3.67 18.76
N ILE A 182 9.82 2.71 18.46
CA ILE A 182 8.78 2.89 17.44
C ILE A 182 7.73 3.89 17.95
N VAL A 183 7.36 3.80 19.22
CA VAL A 183 6.46 4.77 19.87
C VAL A 183 7.04 6.17 19.77
N GLN A 184 8.32 6.35 20.13
CA GLN A 184 8.97 7.65 20.05
C GLN A 184 9.06 8.18 18.62
N GLU A 185 9.34 7.32 17.64
CA GLU A 185 9.33 7.71 16.22
C GLU A 185 7.94 8.24 15.78
N ILE A 186 6.84 7.63 16.26
CA ILE A 186 5.47 8.10 15.98
C ILE A 186 5.20 9.46 16.64
N LEU A 187 5.56 9.63 17.91
CA LEU A 187 5.38 10.90 18.63
C LEU A 187 6.19 12.04 18.00
N ASP A 188 7.31 11.72 17.36
CA ASP A 188 8.14 12.66 16.59
C ASP A 188 7.58 12.95 15.17
N ASN A 189 6.41 12.41 14.80
CA ASN A 189 5.82 12.48 13.46
C ASN A 189 6.72 11.89 12.36
N LYS A 190 7.46 10.83 12.67
CA LYS A 190 8.35 10.15 11.71
C LYS A 190 7.70 8.86 11.24
N VAL A 191 7.94 8.52 9.98
CA VAL A 191 7.70 7.16 9.48
C VAL A 191 8.60 6.22 10.25
N ALA A 192 8.00 5.29 11.00
CA ALA A 192 8.74 4.39 11.86
C ALA A 192 9.55 3.37 11.04
N SER A 193 10.75 3.07 11.53
CA SER A 193 11.68 2.17 10.86
C SER A 193 11.41 0.71 11.22
N VAL A 194 11.45 -0.15 10.20
CA VAL A 194 11.34 -1.62 10.40
C VAL A 194 12.52 -2.22 11.18
N LYS A 195 13.59 -1.47 11.45
CA LYS A 195 14.78 -1.94 12.18
C LYS A 195 14.48 -2.40 13.61
N HIS A 196 13.42 -1.87 14.21
CA HIS A 196 13.01 -2.16 15.58
C HIS A 196 11.91 -3.24 15.66
N VAL A 197 11.42 -3.75 14.53
CA VAL A 197 10.29 -4.68 14.51
C VAL A 197 10.71 -6.08 14.95
N ARG A 198 10.11 -6.55 16.05
CA ARG A 198 10.33 -7.86 16.65
C ARG A 198 9.04 -8.62 16.91
N THR A 199 7.90 -7.93 17.07
CA THR A 199 6.58 -8.51 17.34
C THR A 199 5.53 -8.04 16.32
N CYS A 200 4.35 -8.67 16.34
CA CYS A 200 3.19 -8.21 15.59
C CYS A 200 2.77 -6.79 15.98
N ASN A 201 2.85 -6.43 17.27
CA ASN A 201 2.54 -5.09 17.76
C ASN A 201 3.53 -4.04 17.25
N ASP A 202 4.83 -4.36 17.18
CA ASP A 202 5.82 -3.49 16.55
C ASP A 202 5.46 -3.19 15.08
N MET A 203 5.04 -4.21 14.34
CA MET A 203 4.65 -4.07 12.94
C MET A 203 3.38 -3.23 12.80
N ASN A 204 2.39 -3.40 13.69
CA ASN A 204 1.18 -2.60 13.71
C ASN A 204 1.46 -1.13 14.04
N LEU A 205 2.34 -0.85 15.02
CA LEU A 205 2.81 0.50 15.29
C LEU A 205 3.54 1.11 14.09
N THR A 206 4.40 0.33 13.42
CA THR A 206 5.08 0.78 12.19
C THR A 206 4.09 1.16 11.09
N ARG A 207 3.00 0.39 10.96
CA ARG A 207 1.91 0.68 10.01
C ARG A 207 1.10 1.90 10.43
N LEU A 208 0.87 2.13 11.72
CA LEU A 208 0.23 3.38 12.20
C LEU A 208 1.07 4.62 11.83
N ALA A 209 2.40 4.51 11.90
CA ALA A 209 3.31 5.59 11.50
C ALA A 209 3.24 5.96 10.00
N TRP A 210 2.60 5.14 9.15
CA TRP A 210 2.42 5.48 7.74
C TRP A 210 1.50 6.67 7.50
N VAL A 211 0.72 7.08 8.49
CA VAL A 211 -0.07 8.32 8.47
C VAL A 211 0.79 9.54 8.13
N PHE A 212 2.07 9.55 8.54
CA PHE A 212 3.02 10.64 8.25
C PHE A 212 3.62 10.61 6.83
N ASP A 213 3.35 9.57 6.05
CA ASP A 213 3.77 9.41 4.65
C ASP A 213 2.55 9.31 3.71
N ILE A 214 1.42 9.87 4.13
CA ILE A 214 0.23 10.05 3.28
C ILE A 214 0.43 11.30 2.42
N ASN A 215 0.23 11.15 1.13
CA ASN A 215 0.58 12.16 0.13
C ASN A 215 -0.63 12.94 -0.40
N PHE A 216 -1.84 12.36 -0.30
CA PHE A 216 -3.07 12.97 -0.80
C PHE A 216 -4.09 13.17 0.33
N VAL A 217 -4.74 14.32 0.30
CA VAL A 217 -5.76 14.67 1.31
C VAL A 217 -6.96 13.73 1.23
N GLU A 218 -7.29 13.26 0.04
CA GLU A 218 -8.37 12.27 -0.13
C GLU A 218 -8.06 10.97 0.62
N THR A 219 -6.82 10.51 0.59
CA THR A 219 -6.36 9.35 1.37
C THR A 219 -6.59 9.58 2.87
N MET A 220 -6.25 10.77 3.37
CA MET A 220 -6.44 11.13 4.78
C MET A 220 -7.91 11.16 5.18
N LYS A 221 -8.81 11.64 4.31
CA LYS A 221 -10.26 11.58 4.54
C LYS A 221 -10.74 10.14 4.61
N LEU A 222 -10.33 9.29 3.67
CA LEU A 222 -10.71 7.88 3.63
C LEU A 222 -10.24 7.12 4.87
N LEU A 223 -9.03 7.39 5.37
CA LEU A 223 -8.54 6.82 6.63
C LEU A 223 -9.45 7.16 7.81
N ARG A 224 -9.85 8.43 7.93
CA ARG A 224 -10.74 8.92 8.99
C ARG A 224 -12.16 8.37 8.87
N GLU A 225 -12.74 8.41 7.67
CA GLU A 225 -14.12 7.96 7.43
C GLU A 225 -14.29 6.46 7.67
N ARG A 226 -13.27 5.67 7.30
CA ARG A 226 -13.27 4.22 7.44
C ARG A 226 -12.73 3.74 8.80
N LYS A 227 -12.29 4.66 9.68
CA LYS A 227 -11.81 4.39 11.05
C LYS A 227 -10.64 3.41 11.14
N TYR A 228 -9.84 3.30 10.08
CA TYR A 228 -8.77 2.31 10.01
C TYR A 228 -7.69 2.49 11.08
N ILE A 229 -7.39 3.73 11.47
CA ILE A 229 -6.43 4.02 12.54
C ILE A 229 -7.03 3.63 13.90
N ASP A 230 -8.29 3.96 14.15
CA ASP A 230 -8.98 3.61 15.40
C ASP A 230 -9.07 2.09 15.57
N ASP A 231 -9.47 1.38 14.52
CA ASP A 231 -9.63 -0.07 14.54
C ASP A 231 -8.28 -0.80 14.70
N LEU A 232 -7.20 -0.28 14.09
CA LEU A 232 -5.86 -0.85 14.28
C LEU A 232 -5.29 -0.56 15.67
N ILE A 233 -5.53 0.63 16.24
CA ILE A 233 -5.17 0.96 17.63
C ILE A 233 -5.86 0.00 18.60
N ALA A 234 -7.12 -0.35 18.36
CA ALA A 234 -7.88 -1.28 19.20
C ALA A 234 -7.31 -2.72 19.25
N THR A 235 -6.35 -3.04 18.37
CA THR A 235 -5.61 -4.33 18.39
C THR A 235 -4.41 -4.35 19.33
N LEU A 236 -3.96 -3.17 19.78
CA LEU A 236 -2.78 -3.00 20.62
C LEU A 236 -3.16 -3.08 22.11
N PRO A 237 -2.19 -3.31 23.02
CA PRO A 237 -2.45 -3.33 24.46
C PRO A 237 -3.09 -2.02 24.95
N GLU A 238 -4.15 -2.13 25.75
CA GLU A 238 -4.84 -0.97 26.31
C GLU A 238 -4.04 -0.39 27.50
N ASN A 239 -3.23 0.62 27.23
CA ASN A 239 -2.44 1.34 28.23
C ASN A 239 -2.31 2.84 27.90
N ASP A 240 -1.82 3.63 28.86
CA ASP A 240 -1.71 5.09 28.72
C ASP A 240 -0.86 5.53 27.52
N GLU A 241 0.16 4.75 27.15
CA GLU A 241 1.06 5.06 26.03
C GLU A 241 0.34 4.89 24.67
N ILE A 242 -0.40 3.80 24.49
CA ILE A 242 -1.21 3.58 23.28
C ILE A 242 -2.36 4.60 23.19
N LEU A 243 -3.00 4.95 24.31
CA LEU A 243 -4.01 6.01 24.34
C LEU A 243 -3.43 7.38 23.93
N SER A 244 -2.23 7.70 24.40
CA SER A 244 -1.53 8.93 23.99
C SER A 244 -1.17 8.92 22.51
N LEU A 245 -0.73 7.78 21.97
CA LEU A 245 -0.46 7.63 20.53
C LEU A 245 -1.73 7.81 19.69
N HIS A 246 -2.85 7.25 20.15
CA HIS A 246 -4.13 7.37 19.46
C HIS A 246 -4.58 8.83 19.35
N ALA A 247 -4.49 9.58 20.46
CA ALA A 247 -4.80 11.00 20.48
C ALA A 247 -3.89 11.78 19.52
N HIS A 248 -2.57 11.54 19.59
CA HIS A 248 -1.58 12.19 18.72
C HIS A 248 -1.83 11.95 17.23
N LEU A 249 -2.12 10.71 16.83
CA LEU A 249 -2.44 10.37 15.44
C LEU A 249 -3.72 11.07 14.97
N ASN A 250 -4.75 11.10 15.80
CA ASN A 250 -6.01 11.78 15.48
C ASN A 250 -5.85 13.29 15.35
N GLU A 251 -5.07 13.92 16.23
CA GLU A 251 -4.73 15.34 16.15
C GLU A 251 -3.93 15.65 14.87
N TYR A 252 -2.95 14.82 14.53
CA TYR A 252 -2.20 14.96 13.29
C TYR A 252 -3.12 14.88 12.06
N MET A 253 -3.96 13.84 11.96
CA MET A 253 -4.89 13.66 10.84
C MET A 253 -5.87 14.85 10.74
N ALA A 254 -6.40 15.34 11.86
CA ALA A 254 -7.26 16.51 11.89
C ALA A 254 -6.55 17.76 11.33
N SER A 255 -5.30 18.00 11.77
CA SER A 255 -4.52 19.15 11.32
C SER A 255 -4.27 19.16 9.80
N VAL A 256 -4.00 17.99 9.21
CA VAL A 256 -3.81 17.84 7.76
C VAL A 256 -5.08 18.21 7.00
N LEU A 257 -6.23 17.78 7.49
CA LEU A 257 -7.53 18.02 6.87
C LEU A 257 -7.96 19.49 6.99
N GLU A 258 -7.74 20.12 8.14
CA GLU A 258 -8.05 21.54 8.37
C GLU A 258 -7.18 22.49 7.51
N ASN A 259 -5.88 22.20 7.39
CA ASN A 259 -4.96 23.00 6.57
C ASN A 259 -5.33 22.98 5.08
N ASN A 260 -5.91 21.87 4.60
CA ASN A 260 -6.40 21.79 3.23
C ASN A 260 -7.68 22.62 3.01
N GLU A 261 -8.60 22.62 3.96
CA GLU A 261 -9.82 23.44 3.88
C GLU A 261 -9.50 24.95 3.88
N CYS A 262 -8.49 25.38 4.63
CA CYS A 262 -8.05 26.78 4.63
C CYS A 262 -7.42 27.17 3.29
N SER A 263 -6.61 26.28 2.70
CA SER A 263 -5.95 26.49 1.41
C SER A 263 -6.94 26.58 0.23
N THR A 264 -8.07 25.88 0.30
CA THR A 264 -9.10 25.87 -0.75
C THR A 264 -10.11 27.02 -0.63
N LYS A 265 -10.20 27.69 0.54
CA LYS A 265 -11.08 28.84 0.79
C LYS A 265 -10.46 30.20 0.45
N THR A 266 -9.26 30.23 -0.14
CA THR A 266 -8.63 31.48 -0.61
C THR A 266 -8.75 31.56 -2.13
N PRO A 267 -9.74 32.28 -2.70
CA PRO A 267 -9.79 32.49 -4.14
C PRO A 267 -8.68 33.47 -4.54
N LYS A 268 -7.90 33.12 -5.57
CA LYS A 268 -7.25 34.13 -6.41
C LYS A 268 -8.28 34.76 -7.33
#